data_AF-A0A7K1UAW0-F1
#
_entry.id   AF-A0A7K1UAW0-F1
#
_cell.length_a   1.000
_cell.length_b   1.000
_cell.length_c   1.000
_cell.angle_alpha   90.00
_cell.angle_beta   90.00
_cell.angle_gamma   90.00
#
_symmetry.space_group_name_H-M   'P 1'
#
loop_
_entity.id
_entity.type
_entity.pdbx_description
1 polymer ?
#
loop_
_entity_poly.entity_id
_entity_poly.type
_entity_poly.pdbx_seq_one_letter_code
_entity_poly.pdbx_strand_id
1 'polypeptide(L)'
;MKTLTRLLCCALFLFACNKPAKEVIPRSDSPLQAVTVNAAGVSKTTTKKIFIHWMPWFETPASKGTWGYHWKMNTQNPDIIVNGRRQIAAWYYPKTGPYASADPDILEYQLLLMKYAGADGIFIDWPGTRQLYDYPDNLYNSNALISKLNAVGLQFSIVHEDRNWDAGNTSGAHGDFVYMQNNYFGQSNYLRTNNVPVVLNFGPITFHQSSEWDAILNGINPKPKVLPLYGFTSQVGSHNAGGEFPWIYQDHPTVVDNYYSQVANFSLAIGVVYPGFNSFYAAGGADGPTWQIPFNGTSTFSAMLDKALNSGVSIIQFATWNDYGEGTMIEPTEETGYSFLTIMQQKLGVQYGQHELELIFRLYQARKQYSGNSSIQAQLAQVFTHLANLRVSDAEALLNSISGPSTQGVYIKNRWLNTYLYEENGQVKYSTGNTGNQYKWVQEQVNGHVRFKNLASGHYLNIEHLYSYVESTDVPNTFYSSYWVLEDYNGYTRLKNEWQGTYLNLENQSGLAQCTAVPAYFESSQWTLQN
;
A
#
# COMPACT_ATOMS: atom_id res chain seq x y z
N MET A 1 39.73 -50.15 47.94
CA MET A 1 38.63 -49.29 48.44
C MET A 1 39.09 -47.84 48.37
N LYS A 2 38.19 -46.95 47.93
CA LYS A 2 38.42 -45.58 47.43
C LYS A 2 39.08 -44.65 48.47
N THR A 3 40.10 -43.90 48.06
CA THR A 3 40.70 -42.77 48.77
C THR A 3 40.06 -41.46 48.33
N LEU A 4 39.65 -40.65 49.33
CA LEU A 4 39.04 -39.33 49.21
C LEU A 4 40.14 -38.29 49.51
N THR A 5 40.35 -37.31 48.63
CA THR A 5 41.28 -36.19 48.88
C THR A 5 40.50 -34.87 48.90
N ARG A 6 40.58 -34.16 50.04
CA ARG A 6 40.03 -32.83 50.29
C ARG A 6 40.92 -31.77 49.63
N LEU A 7 40.32 -30.77 48.98
CA LEU A 7 41.01 -29.58 48.46
C LEU A 7 40.76 -28.36 49.37
N LEU A 8 41.85 -27.64 49.64
CA LEU A 8 41.95 -26.39 50.40
C LEU A 8 41.47 -25.20 49.56
N CYS A 9 40.66 -24.32 50.15
CA CYS A 9 40.31 -23.01 49.58
C CYS A 9 41.34 -21.95 50.01
N CYS A 10 41.96 -21.26 49.05
CA CYS A 10 42.69 -20.01 49.26
C CYS A 10 41.82 -18.81 48.89
N ALA A 11 41.76 -17.84 49.80
CA ALA A 11 41.07 -16.57 49.65
C ALA A 11 41.95 -15.55 48.90
N LEU A 12 41.34 -14.74 48.04
CA LEU A 12 41.93 -13.55 47.42
C LEU A 12 40.95 -12.40 47.56
N PHE A 13 41.37 -11.37 48.31
CA PHE A 13 40.68 -10.09 48.45
C PHE A 13 41.00 -9.19 47.25
N LEU A 14 39.98 -8.57 46.65
CA LEU A 14 40.13 -7.43 45.74
C LEU A 14 39.17 -6.30 46.12
N PHE A 15 39.72 -5.09 46.13
CA PHE A 15 39.15 -3.84 46.60
C PHE A 15 37.95 -3.35 45.77
N ALA A 16 36.98 -2.75 46.46
CA ALA A 16 35.79 -2.12 45.91
C ALA A 16 36.07 -0.69 45.39
N CYS A 17 35.64 -0.39 44.18
CA CYS A 17 35.42 0.97 43.68
C CYS A 17 33.91 1.22 43.55
N ASN A 18 33.38 2.14 44.35
CA ASN A 18 31.99 2.60 44.29
C ASN A 18 31.73 3.40 43.00
N LYS A 19 30.83 2.92 42.14
CA LYS A 19 30.17 3.73 41.11
C LYS A 19 28.79 4.15 41.64
N PRO A 20 28.34 5.40 41.43
CA PRO A 20 27.01 5.83 41.85
C PRO A 20 25.93 5.04 41.10
N ALA A 21 24.89 4.65 41.81
CA ALA A 21 23.76 3.92 41.27
C ALA A 21 23.07 4.76 40.19
N LYS A 22 22.93 4.20 38.98
CA LYS A 22 21.97 4.71 38.01
C LYS A 22 20.58 4.53 38.61
N GLU A 23 19.82 5.61 38.75
CA GLU A 23 18.38 5.53 38.93
C GLU A 23 17.81 4.66 37.80
N VAL A 24 17.18 3.56 38.19
CA VAL A 24 16.42 2.70 37.30
C VAL A 24 15.09 3.41 37.08
N ILE A 25 14.94 4.06 35.93
CA ILE A 25 13.63 4.46 35.43
C ILE A 25 12.83 3.15 35.25
N PRO A 26 11.65 3.01 35.88
CA PRO A 26 10.86 1.78 35.73
C PRO A 26 10.44 1.65 34.26
N ARG A 27 10.89 0.57 33.60
CA ARG A 27 10.27 0.10 32.35
C ARG A 27 8.86 -0.35 32.68
N SER A 28 7.87 0.27 32.06
CA SER A 28 6.51 -0.26 32.05
C SER A 28 6.46 -1.49 31.14
N ASP A 29 6.89 -2.64 31.65
CA ASP A 29 6.65 -3.94 31.01
C ASP A 29 5.18 -4.35 31.23
N SER A 30 4.25 -3.56 30.68
CA SER A 30 2.87 -4.03 30.52
C SER A 30 2.89 -5.07 29.39
N PRO A 31 2.45 -6.32 29.64
CA PRO A 31 2.36 -7.31 28.58
C PRO A 31 1.46 -6.76 27.46
N LEU A 32 2.00 -6.76 26.25
CA LEU A 32 1.31 -6.40 25.02
C LEU A 32 -0.05 -7.11 24.98
N GLN A 33 -1.17 -6.36 25.04
CA GLN A 33 -2.50 -6.96 24.97
C GLN A 33 -2.67 -7.67 23.63
N ALA A 34 -3.05 -8.94 23.66
CA ALA A 34 -3.33 -9.70 22.45
C ALA A 34 -4.58 -9.13 21.78
N VAL A 35 -4.41 -8.52 20.61
CA VAL A 35 -5.51 -8.14 19.72
C VAL A 35 -5.70 -9.28 18.73
N THR A 36 -6.92 -9.81 18.62
CA THR A 36 -7.27 -10.79 17.59
C THR A 36 -7.72 -10.09 16.32
N VAL A 37 -7.37 -10.65 15.16
CA VAL A 37 -7.91 -10.17 13.89
C VAL A 37 -9.40 -10.48 13.80
N ASN A 38 -10.19 -9.46 13.51
CA ASN A 38 -11.57 -9.55 13.08
C ASN A 38 -11.61 -9.10 11.62
N ALA A 39 -11.98 -10.02 10.72
CA ALA A 39 -12.06 -9.79 9.28
C ALA A 39 -13.20 -8.82 8.88
N ALA A 40 -13.15 -7.57 9.36
CA ALA A 40 -14.14 -6.54 9.07
C ALA A 40 -13.91 -5.97 7.66
N GLY A 41 -14.90 -6.08 6.78
CA GLY A 41 -14.84 -5.42 5.46
C GLY A 41 -14.88 -3.90 5.58
N VAL A 42 -14.24 -3.20 4.65
CA VAL A 42 -14.37 -1.74 4.55
C VAL A 42 -15.73 -1.39 3.97
N SER A 43 -16.45 -0.50 4.64
CA SER A 43 -17.76 -0.04 4.19
C SER A 43 -17.63 0.87 2.96
N LYS A 44 -18.52 0.66 1.99
CA LYS A 44 -18.62 1.37 0.70
C LYS A 44 -20.08 1.68 0.39
N THR A 45 -20.34 2.69 -0.44
CA THR A 45 -21.69 3.01 -0.92
C THR A 45 -22.11 2.16 -2.11
N THR A 46 -21.15 1.68 -2.92
CA THR A 46 -21.45 0.76 -4.02
C THR A 46 -21.77 -0.64 -3.51
N THR A 47 -22.71 -1.32 -4.16
CA THR A 47 -23.04 -2.73 -3.90
C THR A 47 -22.23 -3.70 -4.77
N LYS A 48 -21.44 -3.19 -5.73
CA LYS A 48 -20.59 -4.01 -6.59
C LYS A 48 -19.37 -4.52 -5.81
N LYS A 49 -18.99 -5.77 -6.04
CA LYS A 49 -17.74 -6.29 -5.50
C LYS A 49 -16.54 -5.73 -6.24
N ILE A 50 -15.49 -5.42 -5.50
CA ILE A 50 -14.26 -4.80 -6.00
C ILE A 50 -13.13 -5.82 -5.85
N PHE A 51 -12.58 -6.27 -6.96
CA PHE A 51 -11.48 -7.22 -6.99
C PHE A 51 -10.26 -6.58 -7.63
N ILE A 52 -9.09 -6.84 -7.06
CA ILE A 52 -7.82 -6.31 -7.57
C ILE A 52 -7.07 -7.43 -8.28
N HIS A 53 -6.64 -7.21 -9.51
CA HIS A 53 -5.82 -8.19 -10.23
C HIS A 53 -4.36 -8.07 -9.79
N TRP A 54 -3.76 -9.13 -9.23
CA TRP A 54 -2.44 -9.09 -8.63
C TRP A 54 -1.47 -10.07 -9.30
N MET A 55 -0.25 -9.59 -9.56
CA MET A 55 0.81 -10.32 -10.25
C MET A 55 1.84 -10.88 -9.26
N PRO A 56 2.17 -12.19 -9.30
CA PRO A 56 3.01 -12.85 -8.31
C PRO A 56 4.52 -12.86 -8.60
N TRP A 57 5.01 -12.13 -9.60
CA TRP A 57 6.25 -12.51 -10.31
C TRP A 57 7.50 -11.66 -10.05
N PHE A 58 7.46 -10.79 -9.05
CA PHE A 58 8.60 -9.96 -8.68
C PHE A 58 9.50 -10.65 -7.65
N GLU A 59 10.82 -10.63 -7.89
CA GLU A 59 11.81 -11.30 -7.04
C GLU A 59 13.08 -10.47 -6.86
N THR A 60 13.69 -10.57 -5.67
CA THR A 60 14.92 -9.85 -5.32
C THR A 60 16.02 -10.81 -4.89
N PRO A 61 17.28 -10.35 -4.79
CA PRO A 61 18.34 -11.16 -4.21
C PRO A 61 18.06 -11.64 -2.78
N ALA A 62 17.25 -10.91 -2.01
CA ALA A 62 16.89 -11.32 -0.65
C ALA A 62 15.95 -12.53 -0.61
N SER A 63 15.10 -12.72 -1.63
CA SER A 63 14.14 -13.84 -1.68
C SER A 63 14.73 -15.10 -2.29
N LYS A 64 15.51 -14.99 -3.38
CA LYS A 64 16.05 -16.16 -4.10
C LYS A 64 17.50 -16.02 -4.58
N GLY A 65 18.26 -15.07 -4.05
CA GLY A 65 19.67 -14.88 -4.36
C GLY A 65 19.96 -14.13 -5.68
N THR A 66 18.95 -13.82 -6.48
CA THR A 66 19.08 -13.02 -7.71
C THR A 66 17.83 -12.18 -7.98
N TRP A 67 17.96 -11.16 -8.81
CA TRP A 67 16.83 -10.39 -9.34
C TRP A 67 15.99 -11.23 -10.30
N GLY A 68 14.67 -11.22 -10.13
CA GLY A 68 13.70 -11.87 -11.01
C GLY A 68 13.67 -11.27 -12.42
N TYR A 69 13.17 -12.04 -13.38
CA TYR A 69 13.03 -11.58 -14.77
C TYR A 69 12.18 -10.32 -14.85
N HIS A 70 11.08 -10.23 -14.10
CA HIS A 70 10.13 -9.11 -14.18
C HIS A 70 10.69 -7.75 -13.70
N TRP A 71 11.81 -7.71 -12.96
CA TRP A 71 12.52 -6.44 -12.69
C TRP A 71 13.60 -6.10 -13.73
N LYS A 72 13.97 -7.06 -14.60
CA LYS A 72 15.09 -6.93 -15.53
C LYS A 72 14.66 -6.82 -16.98
N MET A 73 13.64 -7.59 -17.37
CA MET A 73 13.46 -8.07 -18.74
C MET A 73 14.84 -8.47 -19.33
N ASN A 74 15.16 -8.09 -20.57
CA ASN A 74 16.42 -8.42 -21.20
C ASN A 74 17.48 -7.30 -21.09
N THR A 75 17.09 -6.06 -20.74
CA THR A 75 17.97 -4.88 -20.84
C THR A 75 18.29 -4.18 -19.52
N GLN A 76 17.57 -4.45 -18.43
CA GLN A 76 17.75 -3.74 -17.16
C GLN A 76 18.57 -4.54 -16.15
N ASN A 77 19.37 -3.84 -15.35
CA ASN A 77 20.17 -4.43 -14.28
C ASN A 77 19.93 -3.71 -12.94
N PRO A 78 19.07 -4.26 -12.06
CA PRO A 78 18.72 -3.60 -10.80
C PRO A 78 19.88 -3.47 -9.79
N ASP A 79 21.03 -4.10 -10.01
CA ASP A 79 22.23 -3.83 -9.22
C ASP A 79 22.86 -2.46 -9.53
N ILE A 80 22.54 -1.89 -10.70
CA ILE A 80 22.91 -0.52 -11.05
C ILE A 80 21.94 0.45 -10.38
N ILE A 81 22.48 1.36 -9.57
CA ILE A 81 21.74 2.41 -8.88
C ILE A 81 22.15 3.76 -9.45
N VAL A 82 21.18 4.54 -9.93
CA VAL A 82 21.36 5.89 -10.45
C VAL A 82 20.42 6.82 -9.68
N ASN A 83 20.97 7.86 -9.05
CA ASN A 83 20.21 8.85 -8.27
C ASN A 83 19.29 8.21 -7.21
N GLY A 84 19.76 7.16 -6.54
CA GLY A 84 19.00 6.45 -5.52
C GLY A 84 17.94 5.46 -6.07
N ARG A 85 17.75 5.37 -7.39
CA ARG A 85 16.84 4.43 -8.03
C ARG A 85 17.60 3.27 -8.67
N ARG A 86 17.08 2.04 -8.51
CA ARG A 86 17.60 0.86 -9.23
C ARG A 86 17.15 0.90 -10.68
N GLN A 87 17.99 0.44 -11.60
CA GLN A 87 17.62 0.28 -13.00
C GLN A 87 16.70 -0.94 -13.16
N ILE A 88 15.39 -0.70 -13.31
CA ILE A 88 14.35 -1.73 -13.39
C ILE A 88 13.56 -1.66 -14.70
N ALA A 89 12.94 -2.77 -15.10
CA ALA A 89 12.11 -2.89 -16.30
C ALA A 89 10.69 -2.34 -16.11
N ALA A 90 10.61 -1.06 -15.77
CA ALA A 90 9.35 -0.35 -15.57
C ALA A 90 9.53 1.15 -15.84
N TRP A 91 8.51 1.79 -16.40
CA TRP A 91 8.47 3.26 -16.52
C TRP A 91 8.10 3.95 -15.21
N TYR A 92 7.38 3.26 -14.33
CA TYR A 92 6.83 3.79 -13.09
C TYR A 92 7.50 3.12 -11.91
N TYR A 93 8.10 3.91 -11.02
CA TYR A 93 8.93 3.39 -9.94
C TYR A 93 8.07 3.13 -8.69
N PRO A 94 8.00 1.89 -8.16
CA PRO A 94 7.21 1.59 -6.96
C PRO A 94 7.59 2.49 -5.80
N LYS A 95 6.62 3.02 -5.05
CA LYS A 95 6.88 3.89 -3.88
C LYS A 95 7.70 3.17 -2.79
N THR A 96 7.63 1.85 -2.73
CA THR A 96 8.40 0.99 -1.83
C THR A 96 9.82 0.66 -2.35
N GLY A 97 10.14 1.05 -3.59
CA GLY A 97 11.22 0.45 -4.38
C GLY A 97 10.87 -0.96 -4.89
N PRO A 98 11.71 -1.56 -5.75
CA PRO A 98 11.49 -2.92 -6.24
C PRO A 98 11.58 -3.93 -5.10
N TYR A 99 10.71 -4.92 -5.12
CA TYR A 99 10.45 -5.83 -4.01
C TYR A 99 10.34 -7.30 -4.45
N ALA A 100 10.30 -8.21 -3.48
CA ALA A 100 9.94 -9.61 -3.70
C ALA A 100 8.45 -9.81 -3.36
N SER A 101 7.72 -10.54 -4.20
CA SER A 101 6.25 -10.64 -4.07
C SER A 101 5.82 -11.36 -2.80
N ALA A 102 6.62 -12.31 -2.30
CA ALA A 102 6.39 -12.96 -1.01
C ALA A 102 7.00 -12.25 0.21
N ASP A 103 7.59 -11.05 0.07
CA ASP A 103 8.07 -10.29 1.22
C ASP A 103 6.89 -10.00 2.17
N PRO A 104 6.93 -10.48 3.44
CA PRO A 104 5.78 -10.40 4.33
C PRO A 104 5.37 -8.96 4.67
N ASP A 105 6.31 -8.01 4.65
CA ASP A 105 6.01 -6.59 4.90
C ASP A 105 5.36 -5.94 3.67
N ILE A 106 5.75 -6.35 2.47
CA ILE A 106 5.12 -5.91 1.21
C ILE A 106 3.70 -6.44 1.13
N LEU A 107 3.50 -7.72 1.46
CA LEU A 107 2.16 -8.30 1.51
C LEU A 107 1.27 -7.57 2.52
N GLU A 108 1.77 -7.24 3.73
CA GLU A 108 1.03 -6.43 4.70
C GLU A 108 0.65 -5.05 4.13
N TYR A 109 1.64 -4.36 3.53
CA TYR A 109 1.45 -3.06 2.91
C TYR A 109 0.38 -3.08 1.81
N GLN A 110 0.52 -3.98 0.82
CA GLN A 110 -0.37 -4.06 -0.33
C GLN A 110 -1.79 -4.44 0.09
N LEU A 111 -1.94 -5.46 0.94
CA LEU A 111 -3.25 -5.93 1.38
C LEU A 111 -4.00 -4.88 2.20
N LEU A 112 -3.30 -4.12 3.06
CA LEU A 112 -3.92 -3.01 3.78
C LEU A 112 -4.31 -1.87 2.84
N LEU A 113 -3.46 -1.50 1.87
CA LEU A 113 -3.84 -0.47 0.90
C LEU A 113 -5.06 -0.88 0.07
N MET A 114 -5.10 -2.12 -0.43
CA MET A 114 -6.26 -2.64 -1.15
C MET A 114 -7.53 -2.59 -0.28
N LYS A 115 -7.42 -3.02 0.99
CA LYS A 115 -8.53 -2.96 1.95
C LYS A 115 -9.05 -1.54 2.11
N TYR A 116 -8.17 -0.58 2.43
CA TYR A 116 -8.54 0.83 2.67
C TYR A 116 -8.91 1.59 1.39
N ALA A 117 -8.57 1.07 0.21
CA ALA A 117 -9.09 1.53 -1.08
C ALA A 117 -10.48 0.95 -1.40
N GLY A 118 -10.98 0.00 -0.61
CA GLY A 118 -12.30 -0.60 -0.77
C GLY A 118 -12.33 -1.90 -1.57
N ALA A 119 -11.24 -2.67 -1.62
CA ALA A 119 -11.28 -4.02 -2.20
C ALA A 119 -12.09 -4.98 -1.33
N ASP A 120 -12.83 -5.89 -1.98
CA ASP A 120 -13.47 -7.06 -1.36
C ASP A 120 -12.66 -8.33 -1.57
N GLY A 121 -11.79 -8.35 -2.58
CA GLY A 121 -10.95 -9.50 -2.86
C GLY A 121 -9.89 -9.27 -3.92
N ILE A 122 -9.20 -10.35 -4.26
CA ILE A 122 -8.07 -10.35 -5.19
C ILE A 122 -8.28 -11.43 -6.26
N PHE A 123 -8.05 -11.07 -7.51
CA PHE A 123 -7.83 -12.01 -8.61
C PHE A 123 -6.32 -12.23 -8.73
N ILE A 124 -5.86 -13.44 -8.49
CA ILE A 124 -4.44 -13.77 -8.46
C ILE A 124 -4.06 -14.37 -9.80
N ASP A 125 -3.20 -13.68 -10.55
CA ASP A 125 -2.55 -14.27 -11.72
C ASP A 125 -1.73 -15.47 -11.24
N TRP A 126 -2.09 -16.66 -11.70
CA TRP A 126 -1.63 -17.90 -11.10
C TRP A 126 -1.03 -18.82 -12.18
N PRO A 127 0.25 -19.22 -12.01
CA PRO A 127 1.06 -19.73 -13.10
C PRO A 127 0.86 -21.21 -13.42
N GLY A 128 0.16 -21.99 -12.59
CA GLY A 128 0.22 -23.45 -12.68
C GLY A 128 1.13 -24.09 -11.63
N THR A 129 1.11 -25.43 -11.62
CA THR A 129 1.99 -26.28 -10.80
C THR A 129 3.24 -26.76 -11.55
N ARG A 130 3.36 -26.42 -12.85
CA ARG A 130 4.45 -26.85 -13.73
C ARG A 130 5.81 -26.37 -13.20
N GLN A 131 6.78 -27.27 -13.15
CA GLN A 131 8.15 -26.97 -12.72
C GLN A 131 8.98 -26.43 -13.89
N LEU A 132 8.68 -25.22 -14.34
CA LEU A 132 9.33 -24.57 -15.49
C LEU A 132 9.45 -23.06 -15.26
N TYR A 133 10.52 -22.45 -15.80
CA TYR A 133 10.81 -21.03 -15.69
C TYR A 133 10.72 -20.52 -14.23
N ASP A 134 9.99 -19.44 -13.99
CA ASP A 134 9.71 -18.85 -12.68
C ASP A 134 8.34 -19.27 -12.11
N TYR A 135 7.65 -20.21 -12.75
CA TYR A 135 6.33 -20.68 -12.27
C TYR A 135 6.35 -21.21 -10.84
N PRO A 136 7.39 -21.95 -10.37
CA PRO A 136 7.46 -22.36 -8.96
C PRO A 136 7.55 -21.19 -7.99
N ASP A 137 8.27 -20.12 -8.35
CA ASP A 137 8.37 -18.90 -7.53
C ASP A 137 7.02 -18.18 -7.50
N ASN A 138 6.37 -18.04 -8.66
CA ASN A 138 5.06 -17.39 -8.80
C ASN A 138 3.97 -18.15 -8.02
N LEU A 139 4.02 -19.50 -7.99
CA LEU A 139 3.14 -20.32 -7.17
C LEU A 139 3.42 -20.13 -5.67
N TYR A 140 4.69 -20.09 -5.27
CA TYR A 140 5.07 -19.79 -3.89
C TYR A 140 4.57 -18.40 -3.44
N ASN A 141 4.75 -17.39 -4.28
CA ASN A 141 4.31 -16.02 -4.03
C ASN A 141 2.77 -15.91 -3.93
N SER A 142 2.06 -16.61 -4.82
CA SER A 142 0.59 -16.72 -4.75
C SER A 142 0.12 -17.32 -3.42
N ASN A 143 0.77 -18.40 -2.97
CA ASN A 143 0.46 -19.03 -1.69
C ASN A 143 0.79 -18.14 -0.49
N ALA A 144 1.89 -17.39 -0.55
CA ALA A 144 2.26 -16.43 0.47
C ALA A 144 1.20 -15.33 0.62
N LEU A 145 0.72 -14.76 -0.49
CA LEU A 145 -0.40 -13.80 -0.49
C LEU A 145 -1.67 -14.42 0.11
N ILE A 146 -2.09 -15.59 -0.40
CA ILE A 146 -3.32 -16.29 0.03
C ILE A 146 -3.33 -16.52 1.54
N SER A 147 -2.19 -16.89 2.13
CA SER A 147 -2.06 -17.14 3.56
C SER A 147 -2.42 -15.93 4.45
N LYS A 148 -2.30 -14.71 3.92
CA LYS A 148 -2.57 -13.46 4.65
C LYS A 148 -3.96 -12.88 4.41
N LEU A 149 -4.70 -13.35 3.41
CA LEU A 149 -5.97 -12.74 3.01
C LEU A 149 -7.05 -12.76 4.09
N ASN A 150 -7.17 -13.87 4.83
CA ASN A 150 -8.11 -13.96 5.95
C ASN A 150 -7.78 -12.94 7.04
N ALA A 151 -6.50 -12.60 7.22
CA ALA A 151 -6.06 -11.64 8.23
C ALA A 151 -6.50 -10.19 7.91
N VAL A 152 -6.88 -9.91 6.66
CA VAL A 152 -7.40 -8.59 6.24
C VAL A 152 -8.86 -8.64 5.79
N GLY A 153 -9.50 -9.80 5.84
CA GLY A 153 -10.89 -10.02 5.45
C GLY A 153 -11.14 -9.92 3.94
N LEU A 154 -10.14 -10.23 3.11
CA LEU A 154 -10.27 -10.21 1.65
C LEU A 154 -10.58 -11.60 1.09
N GLN A 155 -11.48 -11.64 0.11
CA GLN A 155 -11.74 -12.81 -0.71
C GLN A 155 -10.64 -13.02 -1.75
N PHE A 156 -10.60 -14.20 -2.38
CA PHE A 156 -9.80 -14.38 -3.60
C PHE A 156 -10.39 -15.36 -4.59
N SER A 157 -9.88 -15.29 -5.81
CA SER A 157 -10.09 -16.27 -6.87
C SER A 157 -8.81 -16.39 -7.69
N ILE A 158 -8.66 -17.51 -8.37
CA ILE A 158 -7.53 -17.79 -9.24
C ILE A 158 -7.83 -17.29 -10.65
N VAL A 159 -6.83 -16.68 -11.29
CA VAL A 159 -6.76 -16.44 -12.74
C VAL A 159 -5.72 -17.43 -13.29
N HIS A 160 -6.20 -18.54 -13.85
CA HIS A 160 -5.37 -19.60 -14.39
C HIS A 160 -4.78 -19.22 -15.74
N GLU A 161 -3.48 -19.44 -15.92
CA GLU A 161 -2.76 -19.22 -17.18
C GLU A 161 -2.64 -20.54 -17.97
N ASP A 162 -3.63 -20.86 -18.82
CA ASP A 162 -3.59 -22.09 -19.61
C ASP A 162 -2.44 -22.14 -20.62
N ARG A 163 -1.93 -20.97 -21.02
CA ARG A 163 -0.70 -20.81 -21.83
C ARG A 163 0.55 -21.45 -21.24
N ASN A 164 0.58 -21.75 -19.94
CA ASN A 164 1.74 -22.37 -19.29
C ASN A 164 1.82 -23.90 -19.53
N TRP A 165 0.81 -24.47 -20.21
CA TRP A 165 0.81 -25.86 -20.68
C TRP A 165 0.95 -25.95 -22.19
N ASP A 166 1.44 -27.11 -22.64
CA ASP A 166 1.60 -27.40 -24.07
C ASP A 166 0.26 -27.90 -24.65
N ALA A 167 0.02 -27.66 -25.94
CA ALA A 167 -1.20 -28.11 -26.61
C ALA A 167 -1.41 -29.63 -26.44
N GLY A 168 -2.65 -30.03 -26.11
CA GLY A 168 -3.00 -31.42 -25.83
C GLY A 168 -2.60 -31.94 -24.44
N ASN A 169 -1.86 -31.18 -23.63
CA ASN A 169 -1.49 -31.57 -22.27
C ASN A 169 -2.60 -31.25 -21.25
N THR A 170 -3.80 -31.79 -21.48
CA THR A 170 -4.95 -31.62 -20.58
C THR A 170 -4.73 -32.28 -19.22
N SER A 171 -3.89 -33.30 -19.13
CA SER A 171 -3.52 -33.97 -17.86
C SER A 171 -2.73 -33.03 -16.93
N GLY A 172 -1.79 -32.26 -17.48
CA GLY A 172 -1.06 -31.25 -16.71
C GLY A 172 -1.97 -30.15 -16.18
N ALA A 173 -2.79 -29.58 -17.06
CA ALA A 173 -3.79 -28.58 -16.68
C ALA A 173 -4.83 -29.14 -15.69
N HIS A 174 -5.24 -30.40 -15.81
CA HIS A 174 -6.07 -31.07 -14.80
C HIS A 174 -5.40 -31.08 -13.42
N GLY A 175 -4.09 -31.34 -13.37
CA GLY A 175 -3.29 -31.29 -12.14
C GLY A 175 -3.36 -29.93 -11.42
N ASP A 176 -3.44 -28.84 -12.18
CA ASP A 176 -3.63 -27.51 -11.59
C ASP A 176 -5.00 -27.38 -10.90
N PHE A 177 -6.07 -27.87 -11.52
CA PHE A 177 -7.40 -27.85 -10.91
C PHE A 177 -7.51 -28.79 -9.70
N VAL A 178 -6.81 -29.92 -9.71
CA VAL A 178 -6.66 -30.78 -8.51
C VAL A 178 -5.95 -30.02 -7.39
N TYR A 179 -4.89 -29.28 -7.72
CA TYR A 179 -4.20 -28.45 -6.74
C TYR A 179 -5.12 -27.37 -6.17
N MET A 180 -5.84 -26.63 -7.01
CA MET A 180 -6.79 -25.60 -6.55
C MET A 180 -7.91 -26.19 -5.68
N GLN A 181 -8.43 -27.36 -6.03
CA GLN A 181 -9.43 -28.06 -5.22
C GLN A 181 -8.92 -28.33 -3.81
N ASN A 182 -7.73 -28.92 -3.70
CA ASN A 182 -7.20 -29.37 -2.43
C ASN A 182 -6.73 -28.22 -1.54
N ASN A 183 -6.28 -27.11 -2.13
CA ASN A 183 -5.67 -26.01 -1.39
C ASN A 183 -6.56 -24.78 -1.24
N TYR A 184 -7.44 -24.50 -2.22
CA TYR A 184 -8.12 -23.21 -2.33
C TYR A 184 -9.65 -23.32 -2.26
N PHE A 185 -10.26 -24.26 -2.98
CA PHE A 185 -11.74 -24.33 -3.09
C PHE A 185 -12.44 -24.63 -1.76
N GLY A 186 -11.73 -25.10 -0.73
CA GLY A 186 -12.24 -25.29 0.63
C GLY A 186 -12.17 -24.03 1.51
N GLN A 187 -11.40 -23.01 1.13
CA GLN A 187 -11.20 -21.84 1.98
C GLN A 187 -12.48 -20.97 2.03
N SER A 188 -12.80 -20.46 3.22
CA SER A 188 -14.02 -19.67 3.46
C SER A 188 -14.04 -18.36 2.67
N ASN A 189 -12.87 -17.78 2.42
CA ASN A 189 -12.69 -16.55 1.66
C ASN A 189 -12.50 -16.78 0.14
N TYR A 190 -12.56 -18.03 -0.36
CA TYR A 190 -12.57 -18.27 -1.80
C TYR A 190 -13.88 -17.77 -2.44
N LEU A 191 -13.77 -17.07 -3.57
CA LEU A 191 -14.92 -16.52 -4.29
C LEU A 191 -15.79 -17.65 -4.85
N ARG A 192 -17.08 -17.58 -4.54
CA ARG A 192 -18.08 -18.51 -5.04
C ARG A 192 -19.29 -17.75 -5.56
N THR A 193 -19.92 -18.32 -6.58
CA THR A 193 -21.23 -17.92 -7.09
C THR A 193 -22.16 -19.11 -6.95
N ASN A 194 -23.28 -18.95 -6.23
CA ASN A 194 -24.20 -20.05 -5.91
C ASN A 194 -23.49 -21.28 -5.32
N ASN A 195 -22.56 -21.05 -4.37
CA ASN A 195 -21.69 -22.06 -3.75
C ASN A 195 -20.71 -22.80 -4.70
N VAL A 196 -20.60 -22.38 -5.96
CA VAL A 196 -19.64 -22.94 -6.92
C VAL A 196 -18.37 -22.10 -6.97
N PRO A 197 -17.16 -22.69 -6.85
CA PRO A 197 -15.91 -21.95 -7.01
C PRO A 197 -15.82 -21.26 -8.37
N VAL A 198 -15.38 -20.01 -8.36
CA VAL A 198 -15.09 -19.24 -9.57
C VAL A 198 -13.60 -19.38 -9.87
N VAL A 199 -13.26 -19.73 -11.10
CA VAL A 199 -11.88 -19.69 -11.62
C VAL A 199 -11.90 -18.87 -12.89
N LEU A 200 -11.07 -17.83 -12.99
CA LEU A 200 -10.85 -17.12 -14.24
C LEU A 200 -9.79 -17.88 -15.04
N ASN A 201 -9.88 -17.84 -16.37
CA ASN A 201 -8.80 -18.29 -17.24
C ASN A 201 -8.34 -17.12 -18.08
N PHE A 202 -7.05 -16.79 -18.03
CA PHE A 202 -6.44 -15.76 -18.86
C PHE A 202 -6.23 -16.30 -20.29
N GLY A 203 -7.34 -16.43 -21.02
CA GLY A 203 -7.39 -17.12 -22.31
C GLY A 203 -8.82 -17.59 -22.63
N PRO A 204 -9.00 -18.75 -23.29
CA PRO A 204 -7.98 -19.76 -23.56
C PRO A 204 -6.96 -19.37 -24.62
N ILE A 205 -5.69 -19.65 -24.34
CA ILE A 205 -4.56 -19.48 -25.26
C ILE A 205 -4.07 -20.83 -25.79
N THR A 206 -4.21 -21.91 -25.01
CA THR A 206 -3.73 -23.26 -25.36
C THR A 206 -4.89 -24.21 -25.63
N PHE A 207 -5.92 -24.22 -24.79
CA PHE A 207 -7.02 -25.20 -24.87
C PHE A 207 -8.28 -24.59 -25.48
N HIS A 208 -8.46 -24.77 -26.79
CA HIS A 208 -9.49 -24.08 -27.57
C HIS A 208 -10.77 -24.90 -27.79
N GLN A 209 -10.84 -26.13 -27.29
CA GLN A 209 -11.99 -27.03 -27.50
C GLN A 209 -12.70 -27.39 -26.19
N SER A 210 -14.04 -27.39 -26.21
CA SER A 210 -14.86 -27.75 -25.04
C SER A 210 -14.49 -29.12 -24.46
N SER A 211 -14.11 -30.09 -25.31
CA SER A 211 -13.73 -31.44 -24.87
C SER A 211 -12.41 -31.46 -24.08
N GLU A 212 -11.50 -30.51 -24.32
CA GLU A 212 -10.28 -30.37 -23.53
C GLU A 212 -10.62 -29.89 -22.13
N TRP A 213 -11.51 -28.91 -22.02
CA TRP A 213 -12.02 -28.43 -20.73
C TRP A 213 -12.83 -29.48 -19.97
N ASP A 214 -13.57 -30.34 -20.68
CA ASP A 214 -14.23 -31.51 -20.08
C ASP A 214 -13.22 -32.49 -19.47
N ALA A 215 -12.08 -32.70 -20.13
CA ALA A 215 -10.99 -33.52 -19.61
C ALA A 215 -10.28 -32.85 -18.42
N ILE A 216 -9.96 -31.56 -18.53
CA ILE A 216 -9.30 -30.77 -17.48
C ILE A 216 -10.12 -30.73 -16.19
N LEU A 217 -11.44 -30.61 -16.30
CA LEU A 217 -12.33 -30.50 -15.14
C LEU A 217 -12.95 -31.85 -14.70
N ASN A 218 -12.55 -32.96 -15.32
CA ASN A 218 -13.11 -34.27 -15.01
C ASN A 218 -12.84 -34.65 -13.55
N GLY A 219 -13.87 -35.04 -12.79
CA GLY A 219 -13.73 -35.50 -11.41
C GLY A 219 -13.44 -34.42 -10.35
N ILE A 220 -13.29 -33.15 -10.73
CA ILE A 220 -13.11 -32.04 -9.78
C ILE A 220 -14.40 -31.81 -8.98
N ASN A 221 -14.30 -31.74 -7.65
CA ASN A 221 -15.39 -31.55 -6.70
C ASN A 221 -14.98 -30.65 -5.51
N PRO A 222 -15.66 -29.50 -5.27
CA PRO A 222 -16.72 -28.93 -6.10
C PRO A 222 -16.19 -28.53 -7.48
N LYS A 223 -16.92 -28.91 -8.55
CA LYS A 223 -16.55 -28.57 -9.93
C LYS A 223 -16.64 -27.04 -10.09
N PRO A 224 -15.55 -26.33 -10.43
CA PRO A 224 -15.58 -24.88 -10.58
C PRO A 224 -16.32 -24.50 -11.87
N LYS A 225 -16.70 -23.23 -11.94
CA LYS A 225 -17.06 -22.58 -13.20
C LYS A 225 -15.89 -21.73 -13.69
N VAL A 226 -15.53 -21.93 -14.96
CA VAL A 226 -14.42 -21.21 -15.60
C VAL A 226 -14.97 -19.96 -16.28
N LEU A 227 -14.36 -18.81 -16.03
CA LEU A 227 -14.65 -17.56 -16.74
C LEU A 227 -13.47 -17.27 -17.67
N PRO A 228 -13.58 -17.50 -18.99
CA PRO A 228 -12.54 -17.09 -19.92
C PRO A 228 -12.58 -15.58 -20.19
N LEU A 229 -11.61 -15.12 -20.97
CA LEU A 229 -11.62 -13.77 -21.54
C LEU A 229 -12.86 -13.54 -22.41
N TYR A 230 -13.23 -12.28 -22.58
CA TYR A 230 -14.37 -11.87 -23.40
C TYR A 230 -14.29 -12.46 -24.83
N GLY A 231 -15.34 -13.18 -25.23
CA GLY A 231 -15.47 -13.80 -26.56
C GLY A 231 -15.06 -15.28 -26.63
N PHE A 232 -14.70 -15.90 -25.52
CA PHE A 232 -14.12 -17.25 -25.51
C PHE A 232 -14.99 -18.32 -24.83
N THR A 233 -16.23 -18.02 -24.42
CA THR A 233 -17.17 -18.99 -23.80
C THR A 233 -17.31 -20.27 -24.63
N SER A 234 -17.36 -20.19 -25.97
CA SER A 234 -17.54 -21.35 -26.83
C SER A 234 -16.36 -22.34 -26.78
N GLN A 235 -15.15 -21.86 -26.50
CA GLN A 235 -13.94 -22.67 -26.41
C GLN A 235 -13.89 -23.45 -25.09
N VAL A 236 -14.34 -22.83 -24.00
CA VAL A 236 -14.49 -23.50 -22.68
C VAL A 236 -15.69 -24.46 -22.67
N GLY A 237 -16.74 -24.11 -23.44
CA GLY A 237 -17.98 -24.87 -23.53
C GLY A 237 -18.99 -24.46 -22.46
N SER A 238 -20.27 -24.36 -22.84
CA SER A 238 -21.36 -23.86 -21.98
C SER A 238 -21.57 -24.66 -20.69
N HIS A 239 -21.17 -25.94 -20.67
CA HIS A 239 -21.24 -26.79 -19.48
C HIS A 239 -20.19 -26.42 -18.42
N ASN A 240 -19.03 -25.91 -18.85
CA ASN A 240 -17.89 -25.57 -17.97
C ASN A 240 -17.82 -24.06 -17.69
N ALA A 241 -18.23 -23.24 -18.66
CA ALA A 241 -18.20 -21.79 -18.54
C ALA A 241 -19.19 -21.27 -17.48
N GLY A 242 -18.79 -20.20 -16.79
CA GLY A 242 -19.56 -19.49 -15.76
C GLY A 242 -19.89 -18.04 -16.08
N GLY A 243 -19.48 -17.54 -17.24
CA GLY A 243 -19.50 -16.13 -17.60
C GLY A 243 -18.18 -15.73 -18.25
N GLU A 244 -17.86 -14.45 -18.28
CA GLU A 244 -16.64 -13.92 -18.92
C GLU A 244 -16.09 -12.70 -18.18
N PHE A 245 -14.87 -12.31 -18.53
CA PHE A 245 -14.27 -11.06 -18.10
C PHE A 245 -13.43 -10.42 -19.23
N PRO A 246 -13.42 -9.09 -19.36
CA PRO A 246 -12.57 -8.39 -20.32
C PRO A 246 -11.20 -8.08 -19.71
N TRP A 247 -10.20 -7.89 -20.58
CA TRP A 247 -8.89 -7.34 -20.24
C TRP A 247 -8.68 -5.91 -20.79
N ILE A 248 -7.42 -5.48 -20.86
CA ILE A 248 -6.98 -4.25 -21.49
C ILE A 248 -6.71 -4.56 -22.98
N TYR A 249 -7.37 -3.85 -23.88
CA TYR A 249 -7.27 -4.05 -25.32
C TYR A 249 -6.85 -2.77 -26.03
N GLN A 250 -6.12 -2.91 -27.14
CA GLN A 250 -5.68 -1.79 -27.99
C GLN A 250 -6.83 -0.87 -28.41
N ASP A 251 -7.99 -1.45 -28.72
CA ASP A 251 -9.20 -0.74 -29.13
C ASP A 251 -9.97 -0.13 -27.94
N HIS A 252 -9.24 0.35 -26.92
CA HIS A 252 -9.82 1.07 -25.79
C HIS A 252 -10.51 2.38 -26.25
N PRO A 253 -11.67 2.75 -25.67
CA PRO A 253 -12.50 1.97 -24.73
C PRO A 253 -13.54 1.07 -25.42
N THR A 254 -13.59 1.07 -26.76
CA THR A 254 -14.64 0.44 -27.59
C THR A 254 -14.91 -1.02 -27.23
N VAL A 255 -13.86 -1.83 -27.00
CA VAL A 255 -14.06 -3.26 -26.64
C VAL A 255 -14.77 -3.41 -25.29
N VAL A 256 -14.46 -2.55 -24.33
CA VAL A 256 -15.12 -2.57 -23.01
C VAL A 256 -16.57 -2.08 -23.13
N ASP A 257 -16.84 -1.09 -23.98
CA ASP A 257 -18.21 -0.65 -24.27
C ASP A 257 -19.05 -1.76 -24.91
N ASN A 258 -18.47 -2.47 -25.88
CA ASN A 258 -19.12 -3.60 -26.53
C ASN A 258 -19.39 -4.73 -25.54
N TYR A 259 -18.45 -5.03 -24.64
CA TYR A 259 -18.65 -6.01 -23.58
C TYR A 259 -19.78 -5.59 -22.63
N TYR A 260 -19.78 -4.33 -22.15
CA TYR A 260 -20.80 -3.82 -21.23
C TYR A 260 -22.21 -3.80 -21.80
N SER A 261 -22.38 -3.67 -23.13
CA SER A 261 -23.69 -3.80 -23.76
C SER A 261 -24.26 -5.24 -23.76
N GLN A 262 -23.41 -6.24 -23.48
CA GLN A 262 -23.74 -7.66 -23.57
C GLN A 262 -23.72 -8.39 -22.21
N VAL A 263 -23.46 -7.69 -21.10
CA VAL A 263 -23.24 -8.32 -19.78
C VAL A 263 -24.40 -9.19 -19.29
N ALA A 264 -25.63 -8.89 -19.73
CA ALA A 264 -26.82 -9.68 -19.42
C ALA A 264 -26.79 -11.11 -20.00
N ASN A 265 -25.92 -11.36 -20.99
CA ASN A 265 -25.76 -12.68 -21.61
C ASN A 265 -24.87 -13.63 -20.79
N PHE A 266 -24.17 -13.11 -19.78
CA PHE A 266 -23.23 -13.91 -18.96
C PHE A 266 -23.85 -14.23 -17.60
N SER A 267 -23.68 -15.49 -17.14
CA SER A 267 -24.12 -15.89 -15.79
C SER A 267 -23.37 -15.11 -14.69
N LEU A 268 -22.10 -14.82 -14.92
CA LEU A 268 -21.30 -13.89 -14.14
C LEU A 268 -20.49 -13.00 -15.09
N ALA A 269 -20.85 -11.72 -15.17
CA ALA A 269 -20.06 -10.72 -15.88
C ALA A 269 -19.15 -9.98 -14.88
N ILE A 270 -17.84 -10.02 -15.12
CA ILE A 270 -16.85 -9.22 -14.39
C ILE A 270 -16.50 -8.01 -15.25
N GLY A 271 -16.56 -6.80 -14.69
CA GLY A 271 -16.10 -5.58 -15.37
C GLY A 271 -14.62 -5.31 -15.16
N VAL A 272 -14.05 -4.36 -15.90
CA VAL A 272 -12.63 -3.99 -15.81
C VAL A 272 -12.44 -2.49 -15.69
N VAL A 273 -11.45 -2.10 -14.88
CA VAL A 273 -10.91 -0.75 -14.74
C VAL A 273 -9.40 -0.83 -14.84
N TYR A 274 -8.79 0.10 -15.57
CA TYR A 274 -7.35 0.21 -15.71
C TYR A 274 -6.95 1.68 -15.87
N PRO A 275 -5.76 2.09 -15.41
CA PRO A 275 -5.36 3.49 -15.42
C PRO A 275 -4.84 3.98 -16.76
N GLY A 276 -4.42 3.04 -17.61
CA GLY A 276 -3.76 3.24 -18.90
C GLY A 276 -3.04 1.96 -19.29
N PHE A 277 -2.20 2.03 -20.31
CA PHE A 277 -1.33 0.94 -20.72
C PHE A 277 -0.09 1.55 -21.38
N ASN A 278 1.08 1.31 -20.80
CA ASN A 278 2.34 1.86 -21.29
C ASN A 278 3.46 0.86 -21.00
N SER A 279 3.63 -0.10 -21.90
CA SER A 279 4.50 -1.24 -21.66
C SER A 279 5.98 -0.87 -21.74
N PHE A 280 6.78 -1.56 -20.94
CA PHE A 280 8.23 -1.50 -21.00
C PHE A 280 8.82 -2.53 -21.96
N TYR A 281 8.04 -3.47 -22.52
CA TYR A 281 8.55 -4.60 -23.32
C TYR A 281 9.59 -4.21 -24.39
N ALA A 282 9.27 -3.24 -25.25
CA ALA A 282 10.18 -2.80 -26.30
C ALA A 282 11.50 -2.21 -25.74
N ALA A 283 11.44 -1.37 -24.70
CA ALA A 283 12.62 -0.82 -24.02
C ALA A 283 13.38 -1.89 -23.21
N GLY A 284 12.64 -2.88 -22.71
CA GLY A 284 13.09 -4.07 -22.03
C GLY A 284 13.73 -5.12 -22.94
N GLY A 285 13.69 -4.92 -24.26
CA GLY A 285 14.15 -5.87 -25.25
C GLY A 285 13.37 -7.19 -25.23
N ALA A 286 12.12 -7.17 -24.78
CA ALA A 286 11.23 -8.32 -24.65
C ALA A 286 10.06 -8.23 -25.64
N ASP A 287 9.51 -9.38 -26.01
CA ASP A 287 8.31 -9.44 -26.85
C ASP A 287 7.08 -9.02 -26.05
N GLY A 288 6.21 -8.22 -26.66
CA GLY A 288 4.96 -7.80 -26.04
C GLY A 288 4.24 -6.73 -26.84
N PRO A 289 3.08 -6.25 -26.35
CA PRO A 289 2.32 -5.20 -27.01
C PRO A 289 3.13 -3.93 -27.22
N THR A 290 2.99 -3.33 -28.41
CA THR A 290 3.67 -2.08 -28.82
C THR A 290 2.75 -0.87 -28.87
N TRP A 291 1.47 -1.07 -28.59
CA TRP A 291 0.47 -0.01 -28.48
C TRP A 291 0.40 0.53 -27.05
N GLN A 292 -0.23 1.69 -26.90
CA GLN A 292 -0.36 2.38 -25.62
C GLN A 292 -1.78 2.93 -25.44
N ILE A 293 -2.21 3.03 -24.19
CA ILE A 293 -3.41 3.77 -23.76
C ILE A 293 -2.94 4.87 -22.81
N PRO A 294 -3.15 6.15 -23.14
CA PRO A 294 -2.67 7.24 -22.31
C PRO A 294 -3.41 7.28 -20.97
N PHE A 295 -2.66 7.55 -19.90
CA PHE A 295 -3.19 7.74 -18.55
C PHE A 295 -4.01 9.03 -18.41
N ASN A 296 -3.60 10.10 -19.12
CA ASN A 296 -4.18 11.45 -19.03
C ASN A 296 -4.30 11.94 -17.57
N GLY A 297 -3.18 11.83 -16.84
CA GLY A 297 -3.18 11.95 -15.38
C GLY A 297 -3.94 10.78 -14.76
N THR A 298 -5.04 11.08 -14.07
CA THR A 298 -5.96 10.07 -13.53
C THR A 298 -7.27 9.95 -14.32
N SER A 299 -7.40 10.69 -15.42
CA SER A 299 -8.67 10.83 -16.15
C SER A 299 -9.12 9.53 -16.79
N THR A 300 -8.19 8.76 -17.39
CA THR A 300 -8.51 7.46 -17.99
C THR A 300 -9.01 6.48 -16.93
N PHE A 301 -8.29 6.36 -15.80
CA PHE A 301 -8.72 5.56 -14.65
C PHE A 301 -10.12 5.94 -14.16
N SER A 302 -10.35 7.24 -13.94
CA SER A 302 -11.62 7.79 -13.46
C SER A 302 -12.78 7.47 -14.41
N ALA A 303 -12.58 7.64 -15.72
CA ALA A 303 -13.59 7.36 -16.74
C ALA A 303 -13.92 5.87 -16.85
N MET A 304 -12.90 5.00 -16.76
CA MET A 304 -13.11 3.55 -16.76
C MET A 304 -13.85 3.07 -15.51
N LEU A 305 -13.55 3.66 -14.35
CA LEU A 305 -14.26 3.36 -13.10
C LEU A 305 -15.73 3.82 -13.18
N ASP A 306 -16.01 5.01 -13.69
CA ASP A 306 -17.39 5.46 -13.91
C ASP A 306 -18.16 4.52 -14.85
N LYS A 307 -17.51 4.08 -15.94
CA LYS A 307 -18.10 3.14 -16.89
C LYS A 307 -18.44 1.80 -16.22
N ALA A 308 -17.52 1.26 -15.42
CA ALA A 308 -17.74 0.01 -14.70
C ALA A 308 -18.85 0.13 -13.63
N LEU A 309 -18.87 1.23 -12.86
CA LEU A 309 -19.90 1.50 -11.85
C LEU A 309 -21.30 1.67 -12.46
N ASN A 310 -21.41 2.25 -13.65
CA ASN A 310 -22.68 2.43 -14.37
C ASN A 310 -23.11 1.19 -15.18
N SER A 311 -22.28 0.15 -15.26
CA SER A 311 -22.58 -1.07 -16.01
C SER A 311 -23.45 -2.07 -15.21
N GLY A 312 -23.94 -3.10 -15.89
CA GLY A 312 -24.72 -4.20 -15.27
C GLY A 312 -23.90 -5.24 -14.50
N VAL A 313 -22.57 -5.09 -14.40
CA VAL A 313 -21.71 -6.10 -13.72
C VAL A 313 -21.90 -6.11 -12.21
N SER A 314 -21.71 -7.27 -11.57
CA SER A 314 -21.76 -7.40 -10.11
C SER A 314 -20.38 -7.39 -9.45
N ILE A 315 -19.32 -7.66 -10.22
CA ILE A 315 -17.92 -7.60 -9.80
C ILE A 315 -17.16 -6.70 -10.76
N ILE A 316 -16.30 -5.83 -10.25
CA ILE A 316 -15.36 -5.01 -11.02
C ILE A 316 -13.94 -5.45 -10.66
N GLN A 317 -13.15 -5.81 -11.66
CA GLN A 317 -11.71 -6.02 -11.50
C GLN A 317 -10.92 -4.75 -11.81
N PHE A 318 -9.82 -4.55 -11.10
CA PHE A 318 -8.84 -3.50 -11.37
C PHE A 318 -7.58 -4.14 -11.94
N ALA A 319 -7.34 -3.90 -13.24
CA ALA A 319 -6.22 -4.40 -14.02
C ALA A 319 -5.17 -3.27 -14.14
N THR A 320 -4.13 -3.24 -13.33
CA THR A 320 -3.70 -4.26 -12.34
C THR A 320 -3.24 -3.58 -11.06
N TRP A 321 -3.04 -4.35 -9.99
CA TRP A 321 -2.32 -3.86 -8.81
C TRP A 321 -0.90 -3.43 -9.21
N ASN A 322 -0.12 -4.36 -9.77
CA ASN A 322 1.33 -4.25 -9.84
C ASN A 322 1.96 -4.77 -11.14
N ASP A 323 1.26 -4.79 -12.27
CA ASP A 323 1.93 -5.08 -13.54
C ASP A 323 2.76 -3.89 -14.03
N TYR A 324 3.96 -3.79 -13.48
CA TYR A 324 4.95 -2.77 -13.80
C TYR A 324 5.52 -2.89 -15.21
N GLY A 325 5.57 -4.11 -15.76
CA GLY A 325 6.06 -4.37 -17.11
C GLY A 325 5.09 -3.85 -18.18
N GLU A 326 3.78 -3.93 -17.93
CA GLU A 326 2.77 -3.38 -18.84
C GLU A 326 2.42 -1.91 -18.58
N GLY A 327 2.84 -1.36 -17.44
CA GLY A 327 2.48 0.01 -17.09
C GLY A 327 0.99 0.15 -16.80
N THR A 328 0.39 -0.80 -16.08
CA THR A 328 -1.06 -0.83 -15.78
C THR A 328 -1.35 -0.78 -14.28
N MET A 329 -0.30 -0.59 -13.45
CA MET A 329 -0.37 -0.61 -12.00
C MET A 329 -1.24 0.50 -11.42
N ILE A 330 -1.98 0.15 -10.36
CA ILE A 330 -2.61 1.11 -9.44
C ILE A 330 -1.90 1.17 -8.08
N GLU A 331 -0.95 0.26 -7.82
CA GLU A 331 -0.07 0.32 -6.67
C GLU A 331 0.70 1.66 -6.65
N PRO A 332 0.82 2.34 -5.50
CA PRO A 332 1.46 3.64 -5.43
C PRO A 332 2.88 3.66 -6.00
N THR A 333 3.13 4.60 -6.91
CA THR A 333 4.45 4.86 -7.50
C THR A 333 4.97 6.24 -7.11
N GLU A 334 6.24 6.54 -7.38
CA GLU A 334 6.78 7.89 -7.21
C GLU A 334 6.07 8.92 -8.10
N GLU A 335 5.59 8.50 -9.27
CA GLU A 335 4.93 9.36 -10.27
C GLU A 335 3.47 9.65 -9.92
N THR A 336 2.77 8.68 -9.34
CA THR A 336 1.30 8.74 -9.17
C THR A 336 0.86 8.85 -7.71
N GLY A 337 1.77 8.58 -6.75
CA GLY A 337 1.45 8.57 -5.33
C GLY A 337 0.23 7.70 -5.04
N TYR A 338 -0.72 8.19 -4.25
CA TYR A 338 -1.94 7.47 -3.91
C TYR A 338 -3.13 7.81 -4.83
N SER A 339 -2.92 8.54 -5.92
CA SER A 339 -4.01 9.18 -6.67
C SER A 339 -5.06 8.21 -7.22
N PHE A 340 -4.70 7.01 -7.65
CA PHE A 340 -5.67 6.00 -8.07
C PHE A 340 -6.48 5.44 -6.89
N LEU A 341 -5.82 5.18 -5.76
CA LEU A 341 -6.49 4.66 -4.57
C LEU A 341 -7.41 5.69 -3.93
N THR A 342 -7.06 6.98 -3.95
CA THR A 342 -7.95 8.05 -3.45
C THR A 342 -9.16 8.24 -4.36
N ILE A 343 -9.02 8.06 -5.68
CA ILE A 343 -10.17 8.02 -6.60
C ILE A 343 -11.07 6.82 -6.30
N MET A 344 -10.50 5.65 -6.02
CA MET A 344 -11.29 4.50 -5.56
C MET A 344 -12.04 4.84 -4.28
N GLN A 345 -11.37 5.37 -3.26
CA GLN A 345 -12.01 5.76 -2.00
C GLN A 345 -13.20 6.70 -2.24
N GLN A 346 -13.01 7.73 -3.07
CA GLN A 346 -14.05 8.70 -3.40
C GLN A 346 -15.23 8.07 -4.15
N LYS A 347 -14.97 7.38 -5.28
CA LYS A 347 -16.03 6.87 -6.17
C LYS A 347 -16.74 5.64 -5.63
N LEU A 348 -16.08 4.86 -4.78
CA LEU A 348 -16.69 3.72 -4.09
C LEU A 348 -17.40 4.12 -2.80
N GLY A 349 -17.24 5.37 -2.35
CA GLY A 349 -17.82 5.89 -1.10
C GLY A 349 -17.23 5.22 0.13
N VAL A 350 -15.91 4.97 0.12
CA VAL A 350 -15.16 4.54 1.29
C VAL A 350 -15.03 5.72 2.25
N GLN A 351 -15.15 5.46 3.55
CA GLN A 351 -15.10 6.46 4.61
C GLN A 351 -13.67 6.90 5.02
N TYR A 352 -12.65 6.33 4.37
CA TYR A 352 -11.23 6.61 4.59
C TYR A 352 -10.66 7.43 3.44
N GLY A 353 -9.51 8.06 3.69
CA GLY A 353 -8.82 8.91 2.72
C GLY A 353 -7.34 8.58 2.59
N GLN A 354 -6.58 9.56 2.08
CA GLN A 354 -5.14 9.42 1.88
C GLN A 354 -4.38 9.22 3.20
N HIS A 355 -4.88 9.75 4.32
CA HIS A 355 -4.28 9.61 5.65
C HIS A 355 -4.01 8.16 6.02
N GLU A 356 -4.99 7.27 5.84
CA GLU A 356 -4.84 5.86 6.16
C GLU A 356 -3.80 5.18 5.26
N LEU A 357 -3.73 5.57 3.98
CA LEU A 357 -2.75 5.02 3.02
C LEU A 357 -1.32 5.43 3.41
N GLU A 358 -1.13 6.67 3.87
CA GLU A 358 0.13 7.15 4.40
C GLU A 358 0.53 6.46 5.71
N LEU A 359 -0.43 6.23 6.61
CA LEU A 359 -0.21 5.48 7.85
C LEU A 359 0.24 4.04 7.56
N ILE A 360 -0.35 3.37 6.57
CA ILE A 360 0.04 2.03 6.12
C ILE A 360 1.48 2.04 5.56
N PHE A 361 1.85 3.06 4.79
CA PHE A 361 3.22 3.20 4.32
C PHE A 361 4.22 3.46 5.46
N ARG A 362 3.84 4.25 6.48
CA ARG A 362 4.65 4.44 7.69
C ARG A 362 4.87 3.13 8.44
N LEU A 363 3.86 2.26 8.53
CA LEU A 363 4.02 0.91 9.08
C LEU A 363 5.06 0.11 8.28
N TYR A 364 4.95 0.11 6.95
CA TYR A 364 5.94 -0.55 6.08
C TYR A 364 7.36 -0.01 6.29
N GLN A 365 7.53 1.32 6.36
CA GLN A 365 8.83 1.93 6.61
C GLN A 365 9.38 1.53 7.98
N ALA A 366 8.55 1.51 9.03
CA ALA A 366 8.94 1.08 10.35
C ALA A 366 9.34 -0.42 10.39
N ARG A 367 8.64 -1.28 9.65
CA ARG A 367 9.01 -2.71 9.51
C ARG A 367 10.44 -2.84 9.00
N LYS A 368 10.78 -2.11 7.93
CA LYS A 368 12.12 -2.14 7.33
C LYS A 368 13.17 -1.54 8.26
N GLN A 369 12.90 -0.38 8.86
CA GLN A 369 13.82 0.30 9.77
C GLN A 369 14.18 -0.55 10.99
N TYR A 370 13.20 -1.23 11.58
CA TYR A 370 13.37 -2.01 12.81
C TYR A 370 13.43 -3.52 12.57
N SER A 371 13.82 -3.95 11.37
CA SER A 371 13.88 -5.39 10.99
C SER A 371 14.70 -6.26 11.94
N GLY A 372 15.76 -5.71 12.55
CA GLY A 372 16.58 -6.40 13.55
C GLY A 372 16.06 -6.35 15.00
N ASN A 373 14.95 -5.67 15.28
CA ASN A 373 14.43 -5.48 16.64
C ASN A 373 13.13 -6.25 16.87
N SER A 374 13.23 -7.46 17.42
CA SER A 374 12.09 -8.36 17.65
C SER A 374 10.99 -7.76 18.54
N SER A 375 11.36 -6.94 19.54
CA SER A 375 10.38 -6.28 20.42
C SER A 375 9.55 -5.25 19.66
N ILE A 376 10.19 -4.44 18.81
CA ILE A 376 9.48 -3.46 17.98
C ILE A 376 8.66 -4.18 16.90
N GLN A 377 9.18 -5.26 16.30
CA GLN A 377 8.43 -6.06 15.33
C GLN A 377 7.13 -6.64 15.92
N ALA A 378 7.13 -7.03 17.20
CA ALA A 378 5.92 -7.46 17.89
C ALA A 378 4.90 -6.32 18.04
N GLN A 379 5.35 -5.10 18.32
CA GLN A 379 4.47 -3.91 18.39
C GLN A 379 3.94 -3.55 17.00
N LEU A 380 4.76 -3.61 15.95
CA LEU A 380 4.33 -3.37 14.56
C LEU A 380 3.32 -4.43 14.09
N ALA A 381 3.41 -5.67 14.57
CA ALA A 381 2.39 -6.69 14.32
C ALA A 381 1.04 -6.33 14.97
N GLN A 382 1.05 -5.65 16.11
CA GLN A 382 -0.18 -5.08 16.68
C GLN A 382 -0.70 -3.92 15.83
N VAL A 383 0.17 -3.02 15.35
CA VAL A 383 -0.24 -1.93 14.43
C VAL A 383 -0.94 -2.52 13.20
N PHE A 384 -0.36 -3.55 12.58
CA PHE A 384 -1.01 -4.30 11.49
C PHE A 384 -2.39 -4.81 11.90
N THR A 385 -2.49 -5.45 13.07
CA THR A 385 -3.76 -6.00 13.56
C THR A 385 -4.81 -4.91 13.82
N HIS A 386 -4.41 -3.75 14.34
CA HIS A 386 -5.28 -2.58 14.50
C HIS A 386 -5.81 -2.11 13.13
N LEU A 387 -4.93 -1.95 12.14
CA LEU A 387 -5.34 -1.54 10.78
C LEU A 387 -6.24 -2.59 10.12
N ALA A 388 -5.94 -3.87 10.25
CA ALA A 388 -6.75 -4.97 9.75
C ALA A 388 -8.18 -4.97 10.35
N ASN A 389 -8.29 -4.56 11.61
CA ASN A 389 -9.55 -4.41 12.36
C ASN A 389 -10.21 -3.04 12.19
N LEU A 390 -9.72 -2.19 11.28
CA LEU A 390 -10.23 -0.84 11.05
C LEU A 390 -10.14 0.11 12.27
N ARG A 391 -9.20 -0.16 13.19
CA ARG A 391 -8.90 0.67 14.36
C ARG A 391 -7.75 1.63 14.07
N VAL A 392 -7.98 2.57 13.15
CA VAL A 392 -6.95 3.51 12.65
C VAL A 392 -6.31 4.31 13.79
N SER A 393 -7.10 4.88 14.70
CA SER A 393 -6.58 5.71 15.80
C SER A 393 -5.65 4.93 16.74
N ASP A 394 -5.98 3.67 17.03
CA ASP A 394 -5.14 2.80 17.87
C ASP A 394 -3.82 2.46 17.15
N ALA A 395 -3.90 2.13 15.85
CA ALA A 395 -2.73 1.82 15.03
C ALA A 395 -1.76 3.01 15.00
N GLU A 396 -2.30 4.21 14.75
CA GLU A 396 -1.52 5.43 14.68
C GLU A 396 -0.90 5.79 16.03
N ALA A 397 -1.66 5.73 17.12
CA ALA A 397 -1.12 5.98 18.46
C ALA A 397 0.03 5.04 18.81
N LEU A 398 -0.11 3.74 18.52
CA LEU A 398 0.95 2.77 18.75
C LEU A 398 2.17 3.03 17.84
N LEU A 399 1.96 3.28 16.55
CA LEU A 399 3.06 3.57 15.63
C LEU A 399 3.84 4.84 16.01
N ASN A 400 3.13 5.88 16.49
CA ASN A 400 3.74 7.10 17.04
C ASN A 400 4.58 6.81 18.28
N SER A 401 4.16 5.87 19.13
CA SER A 401 4.93 5.48 20.33
C SER A 401 6.22 4.70 19.99
N ILE A 402 6.19 3.88 18.93
CA ILE A 402 7.34 3.07 18.46
C ILE A 402 8.41 3.96 17.83
N SER A 403 7.98 4.86 16.96
CA SER A 403 8.86 5.78 16.21
C SER A 403 9.54 6.82 17.11
N GLY A 404 9.09 6.92 18.38
CA GLY A 404 9.19 8.15 19.17
C GLY A 404 8.33 9.27 18.57
N PRO A 405 8.03 10.35 19.32
CA PRO A 405 7.71 11.61 18.65
C PRO A 405 8.85 11.87 17.65
N SER A 406 8.54 12.15 16.39
CA SER A 406 9.56 12.33 15.35
C SER A 406 10.71 13.17 15.90
N THR A 407 11.91 12.57 15.97
CA THR A 407 13.12 13.28 16.41
C THR A 407 13.67 14.21 15.31
N GLN A 408 13.05 14.21 14.13
CA GLN A 408 13.29 15.13 13.03
C GLN A 408 12.11 16.11 12.93
N GLY A 409 12.10 17.10 13.82
CA GLY A 409 11.30 18.29 13.56
C GLY A 409 11.93 19.10 12.42
N VAL A 410 11.10 19.68 11.57
CA VAL A 410 11.54 20.56 10.48
C VAL A 410 11.85 21.95 11.03
N TYR A 411 12.74 22.66 10.36
CA TYR A 411 12.86 24.10 10.52
C TYR A 411 11.84 24.79 9.60
N ILE A 412 11.02 25.68 10.16
CA ILE A 412 10.10 26.51 9.39
C ILE A 412 10.80 27.84 9.10
N LYS A 413 11.32 27.98 7.88
CA LYS A 413 12.15 29.11 7.45
C LYS A 413 11.35 30.11 6.63
N ASN A 414 11.35 31.38 7.02
CA ASN A 414 10.68 32.45 6.30
C ASN A 414 11.44 32.85 5.03
N ARG A 415 10.73 33.04 3.92
CA ARG A 415 11.31 33.49 2.65
C ARG A 415 11.85 34.91 2.71
N TRP A 416 11.08 35.85 3.27
CA TRP A 416 11.41 37.27 3.26
C TRP A 416 12.58 37.62 4.18
N LEU A 417 12.47 37.24 5.45
CA LEU A 417 13.44 37.65 6.48
C LEU A 417 14.59 36.66 6.63
N ASN A 418 14.53 35.50 5.97
CA ASN A 418 15.54 34.43 6.08
C ASN A 418 15.75 33.96 7.53
N THR A 419 14.68 34.01 8.34
CA THR A 419 14.62 33.64 9.75
C THR A 419 13.88 32.32 9.97
N TYR A 420 14.11 31.69 11.12
CA TYR A 420 13.49 30.43 11.52
C TYR A 420 12.55 30.64 12.68
N LEU A 421 11.40 29.97 12.65
CA LEU A 421 10.46 29.98 13.76
C LEU A 421 10.98 29.16 14.94
N TYR A 422 10.84 29.70 16.14
CA TYR A 422 11.12 28.99 17.37
C TYR A 422 10.13 29.33 18.46
N GLU A 423 10.02 28.44 19.43
CA GLU A 423 9.21 28.67 20.63
C GLU A 423 10.08 29.19 21.77
N GLU A 424 9.57 30.19 22.49
CA GLU A 424 10.15 30.66 23.74
C GLU A 424 9.02 31.12 24.68
N ASN A 425 8.88 30.43 25.82
CA ASN A 425 7.88 30.72 26.84
C ASN A 425 6.44 30.76 26.29
N GLY A 426 6.09 29.80 25.43
CA GLY A 426 4.77 29.67 24.83
C GLY A 426 4.47 30.66 23.70
N GLN A 427 5.44 31.48 23.30
CA GLN A 427 5.33 32.41 22.19
C GLN A 427 6.14 31.93 20.98
N VAL A 428 5.62 32.13 19.77
CA VAL A 428 6.33 31.78 18.54
C VAL A 428 7.06 33.00 18.02
N LYS A 429 8.39 32.96 18.14
CA LYS A 429 9.33 34.01 17.73
C LYS A 429 10.07 33.59 16.47
N TYR A 430 10.87 34.50 15.91
CA TYR A 430 11.71 34.22 14.77
C TYR A 430 13.09 34.86 14.92
N SER A 431 14.14 34.16 14.50
CA SER A 431 15.51 34.68 14.51
C SER A 431 16.33 34.11 13.35
N THR A 432 17.52 34.64 13.10
CA THR A 432 18.46 34.07 12.12
C THR A 432 19.17 32.81 12.66
N GLY A 433 19.07 32.55 13.96
CA GLY A 433 19.54 31.31 14.58
C GLY A 433 18.64 30.14 14.21
N ASN A 434 19.21 28.93 14.22
CA ASN A 434 18.49 27.68 13.92
C ASN A 434 19.04 26.49 14.73
N THR A 435 19.57 26.74 15.93
CA THR A 435 20.21 25.72 16.75
C THR A 435 19.37 25.40 17.99
N GLY A 436 19.18 24.10 18.25
CA GLY A 436 18.41 23.60 19.39
C GLY A 436 17.00 23.13 19.02
N ASN A 437 16.40 22.36 19.92
CA ASN A 437 15.10 21.73 19.67
C ASN A 437 13.94 22.73 19.61
N GLN A 438 14.09 23.92 20.20
CA GLN A 438 13.06 24.94 20.16
C GLN A 438 12.80 25.51 18.75
N TYR A 439 13.74 25.31 17.82
CA TYR A 439 13.61 25.68 16.40
C TYR A 439 13.01 24.58 15.52
N LYS A 440 12.79 23.39 16.09
CA LYS A 440 12.35 22.20 15.36
C LYS A 440 10.89 21.93 15.63
N TRP A 441 10.12 21.78 14.56
CA TRP A 441 8.69 21.56 14.60
C TRP A 441 8.35 20.21 13.97
N VAL A 442 7.84 19.30 14.77
CA VAL A 442 7.36 18.00 14.31
C VAL A 442 6.01 18.22 13.63
N GLN A 443 5.96 17.97 12.32
CA GLN A 443 4.72 17.95 11.58
C GLN A 443 4.00 16.62 11.88
N GLU A 444 2.83 16.69 12.49
CA GLU A 444 1.97 15.55 12.83
C GLU A 444 0.67 15.63 12.01
N GLN A 445 0.16 14.49 11.55
CA GLN A 445 -1.22 14.37 11.06
C GLN A 445 -2.08 13.82 12.18
N VAL A 446 -3.14 14.54 12.56
CA VAL A 446 -4.05 14.15 13.64
C VAL A 446 -5.48 14.46 13.22
N ASN A 447 -6.36 13.46 13.26
CA ASN A 447 -7.77 13.58 12.84
C ASN A 447 -7.95 14.10 11.40
N GLY A 448 -6.99 13.83 10.50
CA GLY A 448 -7.01 14.33 9.12
C GLY A 448 -6.47 15.75 8.94
N HIS A 449 -5.90 16.36 9.99
CA HIS A 449 -5.40 17.73 10.01
C HIS A 449 -3.91 17.79 10.36
N VAL A 450 -3.18 18.73 9.77
CA VAL A 450 -1.76 18.94 10.10
C VAL A 450 -1.63 19.79 11.35
N ARG A 451 -0.77 19.35 12.28
CA ARG A 451 -0.34 20.08 13.47
C ARG A 451 1.18 20.20 13.48
N PHE A 452 1.70 21.26 14.09
CA PHE A 452 3.13 21.42 14.32
C PHE A 452 3.42 21.41 15.82
N LYS A 453 4.14 20.38 16.28
CA LYS A 453 4.57 20.24 17.67
C LYS A 453 6.00 20.71 17.84
N ASN A 454 6.25 21.64 18.74
CA ASN A 454 7.61 22.06 19.06
C ASN A 454 8.39 20.92 19.71
N LEU A 455 9.60 20.65 19.25
CA LEU A 455 10.39 19.51 19.72
C LEU A 455 11.00 19.74 21.12
N ALA A 456 11.17 20.99 21.57
CA ALA A 456 11.69 21.27 22.92
C ALA A 456 10.61 21.20 23.99
N SER A 457 9.47 21.87 23.79
CA SER A 457 8.39 21.94 24.78
C SER A 457 7.32 20.87 24.64
N GLY A 458 7.17 20.28 23.45
CA GLY A 458 6.05 19.40 23.13
C GLY A 458 4.72 20.13 22.93
N HIS A 459 4.72 21.46 22.96
CA HIS A 459 3.54 22.30 22.70
C HIS A 459 3.22 22.38 21.21
N TYR A 460 2.01 22.84 20.87
CA TYR A 460 1.55 22.92 19.48
C TYR A 460 1.41 24.36 19.01
N LEU A 461 1.88 24.63 17.78
CA LEU A 461 1.66 25.88 17.05
C LEU A 461 0.16 26.14 16.90
N ASN A 462 -0.36 27.21 17.51
CA ASN A 462 -1.79 27.51 17.50
C ASN A 462 -2.11 29.00 17.67
N ILE A 463 -3.40 29.34 17.53
CA ILE A 463 -3.93 30.70 17.74
C ILE A 463 -5.12 30.72 18.70
N GLU A 464 -5.17 29.79 19.66
CA GLU A 464 -6.34 29.54 20.51
C GLU A 464 -6.85 30.79 21.23
N HIS A 465 -5.95 31.57 21.80
CA HIS A 465 -6.32 32.76 22.56
C HIS A 465 -6.46 34.03 21.70
N LEU A 466 -6.29 33.93 20.38
CA LEU A 466 -6.41 35.03 19.42
C LEU A 466 -5.56 36.27 19.79
N TYR A 467 -4.36 36.03 20.32
CA TYR A 467 -3.41 37.11 20.56
C TYR A 467 -2.99 37.79 19.25
N SER A 468 -2.34 38.95 19.34
CA SER A 468 -1.70 39.61 18.20
C SER A 468 -0.50 38.82 17.62
N TYR A 469 -0.16 37.68 18.23
CA TYR A 469 0.91 36.77 17.85
C TYR A 469 0.43 35.32 17.87
N VAL A 470 1.17 34.44 17.21
CA VAL A 470 0.97 32.98 17.26
C VAL A 470 1.64 32.42 18.50
N GLU A 471 0.92 31.55 19.19
CA GLU A 471 1.37 30.91 20.41
C GLU A 471 1.75 29.44 20.17
N SER A 472 2.42 28.85 21.15
CA SER A 472 2.74 27.44 21.17
C SER A 472 2.49 26.90 22.57
N THR A 473 1.31 26.31 22.76
CA THR A 473 0.80 25.84 24.05
C THR A 473 0.30 24.39 23.95
N ASP A 474 0.09 23.74 25.10
CA ASP A 474 -0.58 22.45 25.14
C ASP A 474 -2.08 22.64 24.90
N VAL A 475 -2.56 22.19 23.73
CA VAL A 475 -3.97 22.31 23.34
C VAL A 475 -4.50 20.95 22.86
N PRO A 476 -5.75 20.59 23.22
CA PRO A 476 -6.36 19.34 22.81
C PRO A 476 -6.29 19.13 21.30
N ASN A 477 -6.15 17.86 20.90
CA ASN A 477 -6.05 17.50 19.48
C ASN A 477 -7.37 17.64 18.71
N THR A 478 -8.40 18.24 19.28
CA THR A 478 -9.69 18.58 18.66
C THR A 478 -9.82 20.08 18.36
N PHE A 479 -8.82 20.89 18.71
CA PHE A 479 -8.87 22.35 18.59
C PHE A 479 -8.37 22.79 17.21
N TYR A 480 -9.30 23.31 16.41
CA TYR A 480 -9.04 23.83 15.06
C TYR A 480 -8.03 24.98 15.04
N SER A 481 -7.86 25.68 16.15
CA SER A 481 -6.83 26.71 16.33
C SER A 481 -5.41 26.18 16.14
N SER A 482 -5.20 24.87 16.29
CA SER A 482 -3.91 24.19 16.12
C SER A 482 -3.77 23.43 14.80
N TYR A 483 -4.78 23.49 13.93
CA TYR A 483 -4.80 22.84 12.63
C TYR A 483 -4.37 23.80 11.52
N TRP A 484 -3.56 23.27 10.60
CA TRP A 484 -2.95 24.06 9.53
C TRP A 484 -3.13 23.36 8.17
N VAL A 485 -3.53 24.12 7.16
CA VAL A 485 -3.46 23.69 5.76
C VAL A 485 -2.15 24.22 5.17
N LEU A 486 -1.41 23.31 4.53
CA LEU A 486 -0.19 23.63 3.78
C LEU A 486 -0.56 23.88 2.31
N GLU A 487 -0.53 25.13 1.90
CA GLU A 487 -0.80 25.52 0.50
C GLU A 487 0.53 25.78 -0.23
N ASP A 488 0.72 25.19 -1.42
CA ASP A 488 1.85 25.55 -2.28
C ASP A 488 1.64 26.92 -2.95
N TYR A 489 2.69 27.71 -3.01
CA TYR A 489 2.75 28.96 -3.75
C TYR A 489 4.14 29.18 -4.33
N ASN A 490 4.30 28.93 -5.63
CA ASN A 490 5.55 29.12 -6.38
C ASN A 490 6.75 28.40 -5.73
N GLY A 491 6.55 27.15 -5.26
CA GLY A 491 7.60 26.35 -4.63
C GLY A 491 7.89 26.69 -3.17
N TYR A 492 7.07 27.53 -2.54
CA TYR A 492 7.07 27.80 -1.10
C TYR A 492 5.75 27.35 -0.48
N THR A 493 5.76 27.08 0.82
CA THR A 493 4.57 26.68 1.56
C THR A 493 3.96 27.88 2.28
N ARG A 494 2.63 28.01 2.25
CA ARG A 494 1.87 28.92 3.11
C ARG A 494 1.11 28.10 4.15
N LEU A 495 1.18 28.52 5.41
CA LEU A 495 0.51 27.87 6.52
C LEU A 495 -0.78 28.65 6.82
N LYS A 496 -1.93 28.08 6.41
CA LYS A 496 -3.25 28.64 6.66
C LYS A 496 -3.86 27.99 7.89
N ASN A 497 -4.29 28.77 8.87
CA ASN A 497 -4.97 28.24 10.04
C ASN A 497 -6.40 27.81 9.67
N GLU A 498 -6.82 26.61 10.08
CA GLU A 498 -8.15 26.08 9.74
C GLU A 498 -9.30 26.73 10.50
N TRP A 499 -9.04 27.32 11.68
CA TRP A 499 -10.10 27.99 12.44
C TRP A 499 -10.46 29.35 11.84
N GLN A 500 -9.45 30.19 11.57
CA GLN A 500 -9.66 31.58 11.12
C GLN A 500 -9.52 31.76 9.60
N GLY A 501 -8.96 30.78 8.90
CA GLY A 501 -8.67 30.89 7.46
C GLY A 501 -7.60 31.93 7.11
N THR A 502 -6.86 32.42 8.10
CA THR A 502 -5.76 33.39 7.99
C THR A 502 -4.40 32.70 7.91
N TYR A 503 -3.34 33.45 7.61
CA TYR A 503 -2.03 32.89 7.28
C TYR A 503 -0.95 33.27 8.29
N LEU A 504 -0.13 32.29 8.67
CA LEU A 504 1.10 32.52 9.43
C LEU A 504 2.05 33.42 8.64
N ASN A 505 2.45 34.55 9.22
CA ASN A 505 3.30 35.55 8.56
C ASN A 505 4.14 36.38 9.55
N LEU A 506 5.10 37.12 9.00
CA LEU A 506 6.00 38.03 9.73
C LEU A 506 5.87 39.51 9.30
N GLU A 507 4.73 39.90 8.71
CA GLU A 507 4.58 41.19 8.00
C GLU A 507 4.91 42.40 8.88
N ASN A 508 4.45 42.39 10.13
CA ASN A 508 4.60 43.51 11.06
C ASN A 508 5.97 43.57 11.76
N GLN A 509 6.88 42.62 11.50
CA GLN A 509 8.22 42.57 12.08
C GLN A 509 8.27 42.75 13.62
N SER A 510 7.26 42.26 14.34
CA SER A 510 7.07 42.52 15.77
C SER A 510 8.05 41.78 16.71
N GLY A 511 8.92 40.92 16.16
CA GLY A 511 9.70 39.93 16.90
C GLY A 511 8.94 38.64 17.21
N LEU A 512 7.62 38.62 16.93
CA LEU A 512 6.73 37.48 17.06
C LEU A 512 6.08 37.14 15.72
N ALA A 513 5.87 35.85 15.46
CA ALA A 513 5.07 35.39 14.34
C ALA A 513 3.59 35.73 14.57
N GLN A 514 2.84 35.95 13.50
CA GLN A 514 1.43 36.38 13.55
C GLN A 514 0.58 35.53 12.60
N CYS A 515 -0.74 35.51 12.80
CA CYS A 515 -1.67 34.82 11.90
C CYS A 515 -2.78 35.77 11.46
N THR A 516 -2.63 36.38 10.29
CA THR A 516 -3.52 37.45 9.80
C THR A 516 -3.85 37.27 8.32
N ALA A 517 -4.83 38.03 7.82
CA ALA A 517 -5.15 38.05 6.41
C ALA A 517 -4.06 38.83 5.64
N VAL A 518 -3.24 38.11 4.87
CA VAL A 518 -2.19 38.70 4.01
C VAL A 518 -2.26 38.11 2.60
N PRO A 519 -2.03 38.92 1.54
CA PRO A 519 -2.02 38.43 0.17
C PRO A 519 -0.96 37.35 -0.06
N ALA A 520 -1.21 36.43 -0.99
CA ALA A 520 -0.30 35.30 -1.26
C ALA A 520 1.09 35.72 -1.76
N TYR A 521 1.18 36.86 -2.46
CA TYR A 521 2.45 37.40 -2.95
C TYR A 521 3.32 38.04 -1.86
N PHE A 522 2.84 38.16 -0.62
CA PHE A 522 3.65 38.62 0.50
C PHE A 522 4.61 37.50 0.92
N GLU A 523 5.91 37.72 0.68
CA GLU A 523 6.98 36.78 1.02
C GLU A 523 7.05 36.52 2.54
N SER A 524 6.52 37.42 3.36
CA SER A 524 6.38 37.27 4.81
C SER A 524 5.50 36.09 5.22
N SER A 525 4.60 35.62 4.33
CA SER A 525 3.70 34.47 4.54
C SER A 525 4.14 33.19 3.84
N GLN A 526 5.35 33.18 3.27
CA GLN A 526 5.90 32.08 2.49
C GLN A 526 7.07 31.43 3.24
N TRP A 527 7.04 30.09 3.31
CA TRP A 527 7.91 29.30 4.17
C TRP A 527 8.58 28.18 3.39
N THR A 528 9.77 27.78 3.84
CA THR A 528 10.41 26.52 3.46
C THR A 528 10.48 25.63 4.70
N LEU A 529 10.00 24.39 4.57
CA LEU A 529 10.15 23.36 5.59
C LEU A 529 11.44 22.59 5.32
N GLN A 530 12.42 22.68 6.23
CA GLN A 530 13.75 22.09 6.05
C GLN A 530 13.97 20.95 7.04
N ASN A 531 14.45 19.80 6.56
CA ASN A 531 14.75 18.62 7.39
C ASN A 531 16.08 18.71 8.13
#